data_AF-A0A0R3M4Z7-F1
#
_entry.id   AF-A0A0R3M4Z7-F1
#
_cell.length_a   1.000
_cell.length_b   1.000
_cell.length_c   1.000
_cell.angle_alpha   90.00
_cell.angle_beta   90.00
_cell.angle_gamma   90.00
#
_symmetry.space_group_name_H-M   'P 1'
#
loop_
_entity.id
_entity.type
_entity.pdbx_description
1 polymer ?
#
loop_
_entity_poly.entity_id
_entity_poly.type
_entity_poly.pdbx_seq_one_letter_code
_entity_poly.pdbx_strand_id
1 'polypeptide(L)' 'MKHGDIWYVTFGRDRTDETAENTTRSTRTFKSEIDAKLFAMQILAKGWSASAGTLNPHQPKQVVGPAQIERWADPGLGG' A
#
# COMPACT_ATOMS: atom_id res chain seq x y z
N MET A 1 -11.03 12.00 -12.13
CA MET A 1 -9.76 11.49 -11.60
C MET A 1 -9.04 12.68 -10.99
N LYS A 2 -8.74 12.66 -9.67
CA LYS A 2 -8.30 13.87 -8.95
C LYS A 2 -6.85 14.19 -9.32
N HIS A 3 -6.63 15.37 -9.91
CA HIS A 3 -5.36 15.88 -10.48
C HIS A 3 -4.22 16.11 -9.47
N GLY A 4 -3.91 15.17 -8.59
CA GLY A 4 -2.78 15.35 -7.66
C GLY A 4 -2.48 14.19 -6.72
N ASP A 5 -3.13 13.04 -6.89
CA ASP A 5 -2.76 11.87 -6.11
C ASP A 5 -1.56 11.19 -6.80
N ILE A 6 -0.41 11.17 -6.10
CA ILE A 6 0.88 10.66 -6.58
C ILE A 6 1.05 9.20 -6.17
N TRP A 7 0.48 8.80 -5.04
CA TRP A 7 0.63 7.49 -4.43
C TRP A 7 -0.70 6.76 -4.38
N TYR A 8 -0.65 5.44 -4.45
CA TYR A 8 -1.77 4.57 -4.14
C TYR A 8 -1.30 3.49 -3.17
N VAL A 9 -2.21 3.09 -2.28
CA VAL A 9 -2.04 1.96 -1.37
C VAL A 9 -3.22 1.03 -1.57
N THR A 10 -2.92 -0.17 -2.06
CA THR A 10 -3.84 -1.31 -2.12
C THR A 10 -3.71 -2.11 -0.84
N PHE A 11 -4.82 -2.50 -0.25
CA PHE A 11 -4.84 -3.32 0.96
C PHE A 11 -5.97 -4.34 0.94
N GLY A 12 -5.76 -5.48 1.57
CA GLY A 12 -6.74 -6.55 1.65
C GLY A 12 -6.44 -7.50 2.81
N ARG A 13 -7.48 -8.20 3.26
CA ARG A 13 -7.31 -9.31 4.19
C ARG A 13 -6.63 -10.45 3.44
N ASP A 14 -5.42 -10.79 3.84
CA ASP A 14 -4.77 -12.01 3.40
C ASP A 14 -5.49 -13.15 4.09
N ARG A 15 -6.39 -13.81 3.37
CA ARG A 15 -6.87 -15.13 3.75
C ARG A 15 -6.37 -16.05 2.66
N THR A 16 -5.37 -16.84 3.00
CA THR A 16 -4.96 -18.08 2.35
C THR A 16 -6.10 -19.10 2.32
N ASP A 17 -7.24 -18.71 1.76
CA ASP A 17 -8.40 -19.57 1.56
C ASP A 17 -8.80 -19.49 0.09
N GLU A 18 -8.73 -20.65 -0.55
CA GLU A 18 -8.94 -21.00 -1.96
C GLU A 18 -10.34 -20.69 -2.52
N THR A 19 -10.95 -19.55 -2.19
CA THR A 19 -12.23 -19.13 -2.77
C THR A 19 -12.16 -17.70 -3.27
N ALA A 20 -11.90 -17.59 -4.57
CA ALA A 20 -11.55 -16.39 -5.33
C ALA A 20 -12.60 -15.26 -5.40
N GLU A 21 -13.65 -15.23 -4.57
CA GLU A 21 -14.84 -14.42 -4.84
C GLU A 21 -15.15 -13.32 -3.80
N ASN A 22 -14.31 -13.12 -2.76
CA ASN A 22 -14.55 -12.04 -1.78
C ASN A 22 -13.31 -11.45 -1.10
N THR A 23 -12.16 -11.41 -1.77
CA THR A 23 -11.07 -10.56 -1.25
C THR A 23 -11.41 -9.10 -1.57
N THR A 24 -12.06 -8.40 -0.62
CA THR A 24 -12.33 -6.95 -0.73
C THR A 24 -11.01 -6.16 -0.68
N ARG A 25 -10.26 -6.15 -1.79
CA ARG A 25 -9.06 -5.32 -1.94
C ARG A 25 -9.52 -3.89 -2.10
N SER A 26 -9.19 -3.05 -1.14
CA SER A 26 -9.48 -1.63 -1.18
C SER A 26 -8.24 -0.89 -1.67
N THR A 27 -8.43 0.09 -2.56
CA THR A 27 -7.36 0.97 -3.02
C THR A 27 -7.63 2.38 -2.54
N ARG A 28 -6.64 3.02 -1.93
CA ARG A 28 -6.70 4.41 -1.51
C ARG A 28 -5.56 5.19 -2.16
N THR A 29 -5.86 6.34 -2.74
CA THR A 29 -4.88 7.23 -3.35
C THR A 29 -4.51 8.38 -2.39
N PHE A 30 -3.27 8.85 -2.48
CA PHE A 30 -2.68 9.86 -1.62
C PHE A 30 -1.83 10.82 -2.45
N LYS A 31 -1.74 12.08 -1.99
CA LYS A 31 -0.86 13.07 -2.61
C LYS A 31 0.58 12.97 -2.08
N SER A 32 0.74 12.60 -0.81
CA SER A 32 2.02 12.48 -0.14
C SER A 32 2.41 11.04 0.07
N GLU A 33 3.71 10.74 -0.11
CA GLU A 33 4.29 9.44 0.26
C GLU A 33 4.11 9.17 1.76
N ILE A 34 4.22 10.21 2.59
CA ILE A 34 4.15 10.10 4.05
C ILE A 34 2.75 9.63 4.48
N ASP A 35 1.69 10.21 3.91
CA ASP A 35 0.32 9.79 4.20
C ASP A 35 0.08 8.35 3.76
N ALA A 36 0.63 7.96 2.61
CA ALA A 36 0.54 6.60 2.10
C ALA A 36 1.28 5.60 3.02
N LYS A 37 2.47 5.96 3.53
CA LYS A 37 3.24 5.18 4.50
C LYS A 37 2.48 5.00 5.82
N LEU A 38 2.01 6.10 6.40
CA LEU A 38 1.21 6.08 7.65
C LEU A 38 -0.05 5.22 7.50
N PHE A 39 -0.69 5.27 6.33
CA PHE A 39 -1.83 4.43 6.06
C PHE A 39 -1.44 2.96 5.92
N ALA A 40 -0.36 2.65 5.20
CA ALA A 40 0.16 1.29 5.09
C ALA A 40 0.52 0.70 6.46
N MET A 41 1.18 1.46 7.34
CA MET A 41 1.45 1.04 8.73
C MET A 41 0.16 0.69 9.48
N GLN A 42 -0.91 1.47 9.34
CA GLN A 42 -2.20 1.17 9.98
C GLN A 42 -2.85 -0.10 9.43
N ILE A 43 -2.67 -0.41 8.14
CA ILE A 43 -3.16 -1.65 7.54
C ILE A 43 -2.36 -2.85 8.07
N LEU A 44 -1.03 -2.73 8.11
CA LEU A 44 -0.14 -3.76 8.64
C LEU A 44 -0.42 -4.02 10.13
N ALA A 45 -0.63 -2.97 10.92
CA ALA A 45 -1.01 -3.07 12.34
C ALA A 45 -2.35 -3.77 12.55
N LYS A 46 -3.24 -3.79 11.54
CA LYS A 46 -4.51 -4.55 11.56
C LYS A 46 -4.32 -6.02 11.15
N GLY A 47 -3.10 -6.43 10.81
CA GLY A 47 -2.80 -7.77 10.28
C GLY A 47 -3.28 -7.98 8.85
N TRP A 48 -3.39 -6.91 8.06
CA TRP A 48 -3.83 -6.97 6.66
C TRP A 48 -2.64 -6.77 5.74
N SER A 49 -2.69 -7.39 4.55
CA SER A 49 -1.69 -7.20 3.51
C SER A 49 -1.88 -5.85 2.84
N ALA A 50 -0.79 -5.09 2.70
CA ALA A 50 -0.75 -3.81 2.02
C ALA A 50 0.25 -3.84 0.86
N SER A 51 0.06 -2.98 -0.14
CA SER A 51 1.02 -2.74 -1.22
C SER A 51 0.85 -1.29 -1.65
N ALA A 52 1.93 -0.66 -2.10
CA ALA A 52 1.90 0.74 -2.49
C ALA A 52 2.59 0.95 -3.82
N GLY A 53 2.32 2.08 -4.45
CA GLY A 53 3.05 2.49 -5.63
C GLY A 53 2.72 3.91 -6.02
N THR A 54 3.48 4.43 -6.97
CA THR A 54 3.22 5.76 -7.55
C THR A 54 2.30 5.64 -8.75
N LEU A 55 1.34 6.55 -8.86
CA LEU A 55 0.47 6.72 -10.01
C LEU A 55 1.23 7.36 -11.19
N ASN A 56 1.04 6.85 -12.39
CA ASN A 56 1.60 7.42 -13.63
C ASN A 56 0.97 8.82 -13.86
N PRO A 57 1.69 9.92 -14.20
CA PRO A 57 2.95 10.00 -14.96
C PRO A 57 4.21 10.34 -14.15
N HIS A 58 4.19 10.22 -12.81
CA HIS A 58 5.35 10.58 -11.99
C HIS A 58 6.51 9.59 -12.20
N GLN A 59 7.61 10.07 -12.78
CA GLN A 59 8.89 9.36 -12.82
C GLN A 59 9.76 9.81 -11.65
N PRO A 60 10.46 8.89 -10.96
CA PRO A 60 10.53 7.44 -11.19
C PRO A 60 9.31 6.67 -10.66
N LYS A 61 8.87 5.64 -11.40
CA LYS A 61 7.81 4.72 -10.98
C LYS A 61 8.30 3.89 -9.78
N GLN A 62 7.68 4.07 -8.62
CA GLN A 62 7.88 3.20 -7.47
C GLN A 62 6.75 2.20 -7.35
N VAL A 63 7.09 0.94 -7.16
CA VAL A 63 6.17 -0.14 -6.83
C VAL A 63 6.71 -0.83 -5.60
N VAL A 64 5.92 -0.83 -4.55
CA VAL A 64 6.22 -1.41 -3.25
C VAL A 64 5.32 -2.61 -3.06
N GLY A 65 5.87 -3.80 -3.28
CA GLY A 65 5.16 -5.05 -3.07
C GLY A 65 4.86 -5.31 -1.59
N PRO A 66 3.98 -6.27 -1.27
CA PRO A 66 3.62 -6.59 0.11
C PRO A 66 4.82 -7.09 0.95
N ALA A 67 5.83 -7.69 0.34
CA ALA A 67 7.07 -8.08 1.04
C ALA A 67 7.98 -6.88 1.37
N GLN A 68 7.79 -5.73 0.70
CA GLN A 68 8.60 -4.53 0.88
C GLN A 68 7.84 -3.42 1.60
N ILE A 69 6.51 -3.53 1.69
CA ILE A 69 5.64 -2.50 2.28
C ILE A 69 5.97 -2.26 3.75
N GLU A 70 6.35 -3.29 4.49
CA GLU A 70 6.73 -3.17 5.90
C GLU A 70 7.98 -2.30 6.04
N ARG A 71 9.03 -2.60 5.26
CA ARG A 71 10.28 -1.83 5.24
C ARG A 71 10.12 -0.42 4.66
N TRP A 72 9.19 -0.25 3.73
CA TRP A 72 8.90 1.06 3.13
C TRP A 72 8.07 1.95 4.05
N ALA A 73 7.08 1.37 4.72
CA ALA A 73 6.20 2.07 5.65
C ALA A 73 6.92 2.40 6.96
N ASP A 74 7.78 1.49 7.43
CA ASP A 74 8.67 1.69 8.58
C ASP A 74 10.13 1.35 8.21
N PRO A 75 10.89 2.33 7.68
CA PRO A 75 12.31 2.13 7.41
C PRO A 75 13.18 2.04 8.68
N GLY A 76 12.61 2.27 9.87
CA GLY A 76 13.31 2.29 11.16
C GLY A 76 13.35 0.94 11.89
N LEU A 77 12.55 -0.03 11.49
CA LEU A 77 12.50 -1.39 12.09
C LEU A 77 13.60 -2.35 11.59
N GLY A 78 14.62 -1.83 10.91
CA GLY A 78 15.82 -2.58 10.52
C GLY A 78 17.02 -2.16 11.36
N GLY A 79 17.06 -2.60 12.62
CA GLY A 79 18.18 -2.43 13.55
C GLY A 79 18.17 -3.52 14.62
#